data_AF-A0A2E8CYJ6-F1
#
_entry.id   AF-A0A2E8CYJ6-F1
#
_cell.length_a   1.000
_cell.length_b   1.000
_cell.length_c   1.000
_cell.angle_alpha   90.00
_cell.angle_beta   90.00
_cell.angle_gamma   90.00
#
_symmetry.space_group_name_H-M   'P 1'
#
loop_
_entity.id
_entity.type
_entity.pdbx_description
1 polymer ?
#
loop_
_entity_poly.entity_id
_entity_poly.type
_entity_poly.pdbx_seq_one_letter_code
_entity_poly.pdbx_strand_id
1 'polypeptide(L)' 'MRAVLDTNVFISGLLWRGAPHECLLAAEAELFELVVAEPILDELQEEVDREVRQHD' A
#
# COMPACT_ATOMS: atom_id res chain seq x y z
N MET A 1 -1.42 -3.69 18.01
CA MET A 1 -0.21 -4.23 17.38
C MET A 1 0.21 -3.25 16.29
N ARG A 2 1.51 -3.03 16.07
CA ARG A 2 2.00 -2.10 15.02
C ARG A 2 2.65 -2.92 13.92
N ALA A 3 2.40 -2.58 12.67
CA ALA A 3 2.99 -3.27 11.52
C ALA A 3 3.48 -2.27 10.48
N VAL A 4 4.59 -2.61 9.82
CA VAL A 4 5.06 -1.94 8.61
C VAL A 4 4.75 -2.90 7.47
N LEU A 5 4.04 -2.41 6.45
CA LEU A 5 3.81 -3.17 5.23
C LEU A 5 4.91 -2.83 4.23
N ASP A 6 5.36 -3.82 3.49
CA ASP A 6 6.28 -3.65 2.37
C ASP A 6 5.64 -2.78 1.27
N THR A 7 6.43 -2.00 0.54
CA THR A 7 5.94 -1.18 -0.58
C THR A 7 5.15 -2.02 -1.60
N ASN A 8 5.56 -3.27 -1.86
CA ASN A 8 4.83 -4.16 -2.76
C ASN A 8 3.44 -4.53 -2.25
N VAL A 9 3.23 -4.58 -0.92
CA VAL A 9 1.90 -4.84 -0.35
C VAL A 9 1.00 -3.64 -0.57
N PHE A 10 1.52 -2.41 -0.44
CA PHE A 10 0.78 -1.20 -0.76
C PHE A 10 0.38 -1.14 -2.23
N ILE A 11 1.35 -1.24 -3.14
CA ILE A 11 1.09 -1.23 -4.59
C ILE A 11 0.09 -2.34 -4.94
N SER A 12 0.33 -3.56 -4.43
CA SER A 12 -0.52 -4.70 -4.76
C SER A 12 -1.95 -4.55 -4.24
N GLY A 13 -2.11 -4.04 -3.02
CA GLY A 13 -3.41 -3.87 -2.39
C GLY A 13 -4.22 -2.69 -2.92
N LEU A 14 -3.54 -1.66 -3.47
CA LEU A 14 -4.17 -0.53 -4.13
C LEU A 14 -4.61 -0.85 -5.56
N LEU A 15 -3.80 -1.61 -6.31
CA LEU A 15 -4.04 -1.86 -7.74
C LEU A 15 -4.78 -3.18 -8.03
N TRP A 16 -4.68 -4.19 -7.17
CA TRP A 16 -5.34 -5.48 -7.35
C TRP A 16 -6.11 -5.93 -6.11
N ARG A 17 -6.93 -6.97 -6.26
CA ARG A 17 -7.66 -7.64 -5.16
C ARG A 17 -6.89 -8.85 -4.63
N GLY A 18 -7.18 -9.25 -3.40
CA GLY A 18 -6.62 -10.45 -2.75
C GLY A 18 -6.00 -10.14 -1.40
N ALA A 19 -5.10 -11.01 -0.92
CA ALA A 19 -4.51 -10.89 0.42
C ALA A 19 -3.85 -9.52 0.71
N PRO A 20 -3.10 -8.87 -0.22
CA PRO A 20 -2.58 -7.53 0.00
C PRO A 20 -3.68 -6.48 0.23
N HIS A 21 -4.79 -6.57 -0.52
CA HIS A 21 -5.95 -5.70 -0.35
C HIS A 21 -6.64 -5.94 1.01
N GLU A 22 -6.76 -7.20 1.43
CA GLU A 22 -7.30 -7.55 2.76
C GLU A 22 -6.43 -7.00 3.90
N CYS A 23 -5.10 -6.96 3.73
CA CYS A 23 -4.20 -6.31 4.69
C CYS A 23 -4.48 -4.81 4.83
N LEU A 24 -4.76 -4.11 3.71
CA LEU A 24 -5.13 -2.69 3.75
C LEU A 24 -6.48 -2.48 4.45
N LEU A 25 -7.48 -3.31 4.15
CA LEU A 25 -8.79 -3.27 4.83
C LEU A 25 -8.67 -3.55 6.33
N ALA A 26 -7.78 -4.47 6.72
CA ALA A 26 -7.52 -4.76 8.14
C ALA A 26 -6.86 -3.59 8.87
N ALA A 27 -5.96 -2.85 8.19
CA ALA A 27 -5.40 -1.60 8.71
C ALA A 27 -6.48 -0.51 8.84
N GLU A 28 -7.32 -0.34 7.82
CA GLU A 28 -8.44 0.61 7.82
C GLU A 28 -9.45 0.30 8.94
N ALA A 29 -9.73 -0.98 9.19
CA ALA A 29 -10.58 -1.45 10.28
C ALA A 29 -9.90 -1.41 11.66
N GLU A 30 -8.75 -0.76 11.79
CA GLU A 30 -7.97 -0.59 13.02
C GLU A 30 -7.59 -1.92 13.72
N LEU A 31 -7.52 -3.03 12.98
CA LEU A 31 -7.08 -4.32 13.54
C LEU A 31 -5.59 -4.31 13.91
N PHE A 32 -4.82 -3.42 13.30
CA PHE A 32 -3.47 -3.05 13.69
C PHE A 32 -3.19 -1.59 13.30
N GLU A 33 -2.21 -0.98 13.97
CA GLU A 33 -1.71 0.34 13.60
C GLU A 33 -0.71 0.19 12.45
N LEU A 34 -1.08 0.71 11.28
CA LEU A 34 -0.18 0.81 10.15
C LEU A 34 0.84 1.92 10.38
N VAL A 35 2.11 1.55 10.41
CA VAL A 35 3.22 2.50 10.52
C VAL A 35 3.93 2.54 9.18
N VAL A 36 4.12 3.75 8.65
CA VAL A 36 4.76 3.97 7.36
C VAL A 36 5.94 4.93 7.55
N ALA A 37 7.06 4.64 6.90
CA ALA A 37 8.19 5.53 6.85
C ALA A 37 8.07 6.43 5.60
N GLU A 38 8.54 7.68 5.70
CA GLU A 38 8.53 8.65 4.60
C GLU A 38 9.11 8.08 3.29
N PRO A 39 10.24 7.33 3.28
CA PRO A 39 10.77 6.74 2.05
C PRO A 39 9.84 5.71 1.37
N ILE A 40 8.96 5.04 2.13
CA ILE A 40 7.98 4.09 1.57
C ILE A 40 6.88 4.87 0.83
N LEU A 41 6.50 6.04 1.34
CA LEU A 41 5.51 6.89 0.68
C LEU A 41 6.05 7.49 -0.62
N ASP A 42 7.31 7.91 -0.63
CA ASP A 42 7.97 8.43 -1.83
C ASP A 42 8.00 7.37 -2.94
N GLU A 43 8.47 6.15 -2.63
CA GLU A 43 8.52 5.04 -3.59
C GLU A 43 7.12 4.65 -4.08
N LEU A 44 6.13 4.59 -3.17
CA LEU A 44 4.75 4.28 -3.53
C LEU A 44 4.16 5.32 -4.49
N GLN A 45 4.41 6.62 -4.25
CA GLN A 45 3.94 7.69 -5.11
C GLN A 45 4.56 7.60 -6.50
N GLU A 46 5.87 7.36 -6.60
CA GLU A 46 6.56 7.22 -7.88
C GLU A 46 6.03 6.05 -8.73
N GLU A 47 5.78 4.90 -8.11
CA GLU A 47 5.27 3.72 -8.82
C GLU A 47 3.78 3.87 -9.20
N VAL A 48 2.95 4.45 -8.33
CA VAL A 48 1.55 4.74 -8.67
C VAL A 48 1.46 5.75 -9.82
N ASP A 49 2.24 6.83 -9.80
CA ASP A 49 2.29 7.81 -10.89
C ASP A 49 2.74 7.17 -12.22
N ARG A 50 3.67 6.20 -12.15
CA ARG A 50 4.14 5.46 -13.32
C ARG A 50 3.04 4.57 -13.90
N GLU A 51 2.30 3.84 -13.07
CA GLU A 51 1.22 2.95 -13.53
C GLU A 51 0.04 3.76 -14.11
N VAL A 52 -0.36 4.85 -13.46
CA VAL A 52 -1.45 5.73 -13.97
C VAL A 52 -1.12 6.27 -15.35
N ARG A 53 0.11 6.77 -15.57
CA ARG A 53 0.54 7.31 -16.88
C ARG A 53 0.63 6.27 -17.99
N GLN A 54 0.76 4.98 -17.66
CA GLN A 54 0.78 3.90 -18.66
C GLN A 54 -0.63 3.52 -19.14
N HIS A 55 -1.67 3.95 -18.41
CA HIS A 55 -3.06 3.62 -18.68
C HIS A 55 -3.91 4.81 -19.21
N ASP A 56 -3.29 5.97 -19.45
CA ASP A 56 -3.86 7.15 -20.15
C ASP A 56 -3.50 7.16 -21.65
#